data_AF-A0A183SVL9-F1
#
_entry.id   AF-A0A183SVL9-F1
#
_cell.length_a   1.000
_cell.length_b   1.000
_cell.length_c   1.000
_cell.angle_alpha   90.00
_cell.angle_beta   90.00
_cell.angle_gamma   90.00
#
_symmetry.space_group_name_H-M   'P 1'
#
loop_
_entity.id
_entity.type
_entity.pdbx_description
1 polymer ?
#
loop_
_entity_poly.entity_id
_entity_poly.type
_entity_poly.pdbx_seq_one_letter_code
_entity_poly.pdbx_strand_id
1 'polypeptide(L)'
;MKIFLRRRLWCFHWTGMMVTVFGLCLVGVASVFKPTTESLITSPAKAALGLLLVLLGSLATASQMIVEEIFLKKHGFHAMHVVGMEGFFGMFVMGFIILPIIHHIPGHDLNGSFENQLDALYQTFQDPVLLSTTILLVLSIAFFNYFGLAVTGCLSAVHRTLLDALRAVFVWCSSLFLFYAVSHRFGEPFDPAWGLIEIDGFCMLVMGTLIFNKILRLDWIPCCGDSYSSAPAIPDESVEVPGDSVTDDSSEKKPLLAGDAAAHSGTFGSVNDQVTSIQA
;
A
#
# COMPACT_ATOMS: atom_id res chain seq x y z
N MET A 1 18.97 7.18 -0.32
CA MET A 1 17.65 7.24 0.35
C MET A 1 17.65 7.90 1.74
N LYS A 2 18.66 8.71 2.11
CA LYS A 2 18.63 9.67 3.26
C LYS A 2 18.35 11.12 2.82
N ILE A 3 18.17 11.33 1.52
CA ILE A 3 18.24 12.66 0.89
C ILE A 3 16.86 13.28 0.67
N PHE A 4 15.78 12.49 0.69
CA PHE A 4 14.45 13.01 0.38
C PHE A 4 13.58 13.32 1.62
N LEU A 5 13.74 12.60 2.73
CA LEU A 5 13.13 12.95 4.02
C LEU A 5 14.21 12.92 5.11
N ARG A 6 14.51 14.07 5.70
CA ARG A 6 15.58 14.31 6.69
C ARG A 6 15.25 13.71 8.08
N ARG A 7 14.85 12.43 8.15
CA ARG A 7 14.53 11.76 9.41
C ARG A 7 15.77 11.14 10.07
N ARG A 8 15.92 11.37 11.38
CA ARG A 8 16.92 10.68 12.21
C ARG A 8 16.38 9.30 12.60
N LEU A 9 17.06 8.25 12.12
CA LEU A 9 16.80 6.86 12.52
C LEU A 9 17.52 6.60 13.84
N TRP A 10 16.74 6.29 14.88
CA TRP A 10 17.25 5.94 16.21
C TRP A 10 17.58 4.44 16.30
N CYS A 11 18.41 4.02 17.26
CA CYS A 11 18.91 2.65 17.40
C CYS A 11 17.80 1.58 17.44
N PHE A 12 16.66 1.85 18.08
CA PHE A 12 15.55 0.89 18.13
C PHE A 12 14.89 0.64 16.76
N HIS A 13 14.92 1.61 15.83
CA HIS A 13 14.44 1.37 14.45
C HIS A 13 15.36 0.40 13.72
N TRP A 14 16.67 0.49 13.95
CA TRP A 14 17.64 -0.46 13.40
C TRP A 14 17.42 -1.86 13.98
N THR A 15 17.21 -1.96 15.30
CA THR A 15 16.92 -3.25 15.95
C THR A 15 15.63 -3.87 15.39
N GLY A 16 14.53 -3.11 15.31
CA GLY A 16 13.27 -3.59 14.75
C GLY A 16 13.42 -4.07 13.30
N MET A 17 14.13 -3.30 12.47
CA MET A 17 14.40 -3.66 11.08
C MET A 17 15.22 -4.96 10.94
N MET A 18 16.27 -5.13 11.75
CA MET A 18 17.09 -6.34 11.73
C MET A 18 16.29 -7.58 12.17
N VAL A 19 15.43 -7.44 13.18
CA VAL A 19 14.55 -8.52 13.64
C VAL A 19 13.54 -8.89 12.55
N THR A 20 12.91 -7.91 11.88
CA THR A 20 11.99 -8.18 10.77
C THR A 20 12.67 -8.88 9.61
N VAL A 21 13.88 -8.44 9.22
CA VAL A 21 14.67 -9.10 8.17
C VAL A 21 15.04 -10.53 8.55
N PHE A 22 15.45 -10.75 9.80
CA PHE A 22 15.76 -12.09 10.29
C PHE A 22 14.55 -13.02 10.27
N GLY A 23 13.39 -12.54 10.72
CA GLY A 23 12.13 -13.31 10.64
C GLY A 23 11.74 -13.66 9.21
N LEU A 24 11.86 -12.71 8.27
CA LEU A 24 11.59 -12.97 6.85
C LEU A 24 12.56 -13.99 6.24
N CYS A 25 13.86 -13.89 6.57
CA CYS A 25 14.85 -14.88 6.14
C CYS A 25 14.53 -16.28 6.69
N LEU A 26 14.09 -16.37 7.94
CA LEU A 26 13.77 -17.63 8.60
C LEU A 26 12.53 -18.30 7.97
N VAL A 27 11.47 -17.55 7.68
CA VAL A 27 10.31 -18.04 6.90
C VAL A 27 10.75 -18.48 5.50
N GLY A 28 11.56 -17.68 4.81
CA GLY A 28 12.04 -18.01 3.46
C GLY A 28 12.92 -19.27 3.42
N VAL A 29 13.80 -19.46 4.40
CA VAL A 29 14.62 -20.67 4.55
C VAL A 29 13.71 -21.88 4.79
N ALA A 30 12.71 -21.77 5.67
CA ALA A 30 11.78 -22.88 5.88
C ALA A 30 11.06 -23.29 4.58
N SER A 31 10.65 -22.32 3.76
CA SER A 31 10.00 -22.61 2.47
C SER A 31 10.94 -23.23 1.43
N VAL A 32 12.22 -22.84 1.39
CA VAL A 32 13.21 -23.36 0.42
C VAL A 32 13.70 -24.77 0.79
N PHE A 33 13.88 -25.04 2.07
CA PHE A 33 14.41 -26.32 2.54
C PHE A 33 13.33 -27.40 2.72
N LYS A 34 12.03 -27.04 2.63
CA LYS A 34 10.94 -28.00 2.44
C LYS A 34 11.22 -28.81 1.16
N PRO A 35 11.41 -30.14 1.25
CA PRO A 35 11.80 -30.96 0.11
C PRO A 35 10.70 -30.97 -0.94
N THR A 36 10.86 -30.14 -1.97
CA THR A 36 9.99 -30.12 -3.14
C THR A 36 10.71 -30.89 -4.27
N THR A 37 9.97 -31.74 -4.97
CA THR A 37 10.46 -32.66 -6.01
C THR A 37 11.16 -31.96 -7.21
N GLU A 38 11.13 -30.63 -7.27
CA GLU A 38 11.60 -29.77 -8.37
C GLU A 38 12.96 -29.07 -8.09
N SER A 39 13.69 -29.45 -7.05
CA SER A 39 14.87 -28.70 -6.58
C SER A 39 16.19 -28.89 -7.39
N LEU A 40 16.15 -29.56 -8.55
CA LEU A 40 17.38 -30.01 -9.23
C LEU A 40 17.79 -29.27 -10.53
N ILE A 41 17.02 -28.29 -11.05
CA ILE A 41 17.30 -27.71 -12.39
C ILE A 41 17.22 -26.17 -12.43
N THR A 42 17.82 -25.45 -11.48
CA THR A 42 18.04 -24.00 -11.65
C THR A 42 19.53 -23.68 -11.69
N SER A 43 20.01 -23.24 -12.86
CA SER A 43 21.37 -22.70 -13.01
C SER A 43 21.56 -21.50 -12.07
N PRO A 44 22.70 -21.39 -11.35
CA PRO A 44 22.95 -20.30 -10.41
C PRO A 44 22.80 -18.91 -11.04
N ALA A 45 23.07 -18.78 -12.35
CA ALA A 45 22.87 -17.54 -13.09
C ALA A 45 21.39 -17.13 -13.21
N LYS A 46 20.47 -18.08 -13.39
CA LYS A 46 19.02 -17.79 -13.46
C LYS A 46 18.47 -17.38 -12.10
N ALA A 47 18.92 -18.04 -11.04
CA ALA A 47 18.57 -17.67 -9.66
C ALA A 47 19.07 -16.25 -9.31
N ALA A 48 20.32 -15.92 -9.68
CA ALA A 48 20.88 -14.59 -9.47
C ALA A 48 20.12 -13.50 -10.25
N LEU A 49 19.72 -13.79 -11.50
CA LEU A 49 18.93 -12.88 -12.32
C LEU A 49 17.54 -12.65 -11.69
N GLY A 50 16.86 -13.70 -11.21
CA GLY A 50 15.59 -13.57 -10.51
C GLY A 50 15.71 -12.69 -9.25
N LEU A 51 16.76 -12.89 -8.45
CA LEU A 51 17.02 -12.08 -7.27
C LEU A 51 17.26 -10.60 -7.62
N LEU A 52 18.06 -10.32 -8.67
CA LEU A 52 18.29 -8.96 -9.16
C LEU A 52 16.98 -8.28 -9.57
N LEU A 53 16.12 -8.97 -10.32
CA LEU A 53 14.83 -8.43 -10.75
C LEU A 53 13.90 -8.13 -9.56
N VAL A 54 13.87 -9.00 -8.55
CA VAL A 54 13.09 -8.77 -7.31
C VAL A 54 13.61 -7.53 -6.58
N LEU A 55 14.93 -7.36 -6.46
CA LEU A 55 15.52 -6.18 -5.82
C LEU A 55 15.18 -4.89 -6.57
N LEU A 56 15.27 -4.90 -7.91
CA LEU A 56 14.86 -3.76 -8.74
C LEU A 56 13.37 -3.43 -8.59
N GLY A 57 12.51 -4.45 -8.60
CA GLY A 57 11.08 -4.31 -8.35
C GLY A 57 10.79 -3.69 -6.99
N SER A 58 11.46 -4.15 -5.93
CA SER A 58 11.29 -3.61 -4.58
C SER A 58 11.68 -2.14 -4.46
N LEU A 59 12.71 -1.70 -5.19
CA LEU A 59 13.11 -0.30 -5.24
C LEU A 59 12.06 0.57 -5.92
N ALA A 60 11.46 0.08 -7.02
CA ALA A 60 10.37 0.74 -7.70
C ALA A 60 9.14 0.86 -6.78
N THR A 61 8.73 -0.22 -6.11
CA THR A 61 7.61 -0.21 -5.15
C THR A 61 7.86 0.73 -3.97
N ALA A 62 9.08 0.76 -3.41
CA ALA A 62 9.41 1.69 -2.34
C ALA A 62 9.38 3.16 -2.81
N SER A 63 9.80 3.41 -4.05
CA SER A 63 9.73 4.75 -4.66
C SER A 63 8.28 5.17 -4.91
N GLN A 64 7.44 4.26 -5.44
CA GLN A 64 6.02 4.47 -5.64
C GLN A 64 5.33 4.85 -4.33
N MET A 65 5.58 4.11 -3.25
CA MET A 65 4.98 4.38 -1.93
C MET A 65 5.30 5.80 -1.42
N ILE A 66 6.52 6.30 -1.65
CA ILE A 66 6.91 7.67 -1.27
C ILE A 66 6.17 8.70 -2.12
N VAL A 67 6.07 8.47 -3.43
CA VAL A 67 5.34 9.37 -4.35
C VAL A 67 3.84 9.41 -4.00
N GLU A 68 3.24 8.26 -3.73
CA GLU A 68 1.85 8.15 -3.23
C GLU A 68 1.65 8.99 -1.96
N GLU A 69 2.54 8.85 -0.98
CA GLU A 69 2.46 9.62 0.27
C GLU A 69 2.57 11.14 0.02
N ILE A 70 3.44 11.57 -0.89
CA ILE A 70 3.57 12.98 -1.29
C ILE A 70 2.28 13.48 -1.97
N PHE A 71 1.66 12.68 -2.84
CA PHE A 71 0.41 13.07 -3.49
C PHE A 71 -0.75 13.17 -2.51
N LEU A 72 -0.85 12.25 -1.55
CA LEU A 72 -1.89 12.26 -0.53
C LEU A 72 -1.69 13.39 0.49
N LYS A 73 -0.48 13.57 1.02
CA LYS A 73 -0.23 14.51 2.14
C LYS A 73 0.18 15.91 1.72
N LYS A 74 0.99 16.06 0.66
CA LYS A 74 1.48 17.37 0.20
C LYS A 74 0.53 18.04 -0.78
N HIS A 75 0.02 17.28 -1.75
CA HIS A 75 -0.88 17.81 -2.79
C HIS A 75 -2.37 17.66 -2.43
N GLY A 76 -2.70 16.91 -1.38
CA GLY A 76 -4.07 16.76 -0.89
C GLY A 76 -5.00 16.00 -1.83
N PHE A 77 -4.46 15.16 -2.72
CA PHE A 77 -5.28 14.36 -3.62
C PHE A 77 -6.03 13.27 -2.84
N HIS A 78 -7.29 13.02 -3.21
CA HIS A 78 -8.07 11.93 -2.64
C HIS A 78 -7.55 10.57 -3.14
N ALA A 79 -7.46 9.58 -2.25
CA ALA A 79 -6.92 8.24 -2.56
C ALA A 79 -7.57 7.57 -3.78
N MET A 80 -8.88 7.75 -3.97
CA MET A 80 -9.61 7.21 -5.13
C MET A 80 -9.14 7.80 -6.47
N HIS A 81 -8.73 9.07 -6.49
CA HIS A 81 -8.26 9.71 -7.72
C HIS A 81 -6.85 9.19 -8.07
N VAL A 82 -5.95 9.11 -7.09
CA VAL A 82 -4.58 8.62 -7.29
C VAL A 82 -4.59 7.18 -7.82
N VAL A 83 -5.31 6.27 -7.15
CA VAL A 83 -5.38 4.86 -7.56
C VAL A 83 -6.05 4.68 -8.94
N GLY A 84 -7.03 5.51 -9.26
CA GLY A 84 -7.72 5.48 -10.55
C GLY A 84 -6.78 5.86 -11.71
N MET A 85 -5.97 6.89 -11.52
CA MET A 85 -4.97 7.32 -12.51
C MET A 85 -3.86 6.28 -12.68
N GLU A 86 -3.38 5.70 -11.59
CA GLU A 86 -2.39 4.61 -11.61
C GLU A 86 -2.92 3.38 -12.35
N GLY A 87 -4.16 2.96 -12.05
CA GLY A 87 -4.81 1.87 -12.75
C GLY A 87 -5.01 2.16 -14.24
N PHE A 88 -5.43 3.39 -14.59
CA PHE A 88 -5.64 3.80 -15.97
C PHE A 88 -4.33 3.77 -16.79
N PHE A 89 -3.27 4.40 -16.29
CA PHE A 89 -1.96 4.37 -16.95
C PHE A 89 -1.35 2.97 -16.93
N GLY A 90 -1.52 2.21 -15.86
CA GLY A 90 -1.08 0.82 -15.76
C GLY A 90 -1.74 -0.06 -16.82
N MET A 91 -3.05 0.08 -17.04
CA MET A 91 -3.75 -0.63 -18.12
C MET A 91 -3.25 -0.22 -19.50
N PHE A 92 -2.96 1.06 -19.74
CA PHE A 92 -2.45 1.51 -21.04
C PHE A 92 -1.03 0.97 -21.31
N VAL A 93 -0.13 1.12 -20.34
CA VAL A 93 1.26 0.63 -20.46
C VAL A 93 1.30 -0.89 -20.57
N MET A 94 0.52 -1.60 -19.75
CA MET A 94 0.46 -3.06 -19.88
C MET A 94 -0.16 -3.47 -21.21
N GLY A 95 -1.35 -2.97 -21.53
CA GLY A 95 -2.11 -3.36 -22.72
C GLY A 95 -1.45 -3.04 -24.07
N PHE A 96 -0.82 -1.87 -24.20
CA PHE A 96 -0.29 -1.41 -25.49
C PHE A 96 1.23 -1.50 -25.63
N ILE A 97 1.97 -1.70 -24.52
CA ILE A 97 3.44 -1.73 -24.56
C ILE A 97 3.95 -3.09 -24.12
N ILE A 98 3.75 -3.46 -22.86
CA ILE A 98 4.38 -4.67 -22.29
C ILE A 98 3.83 -5.94 -22.93
N LEU A 99 2.50 -6.05 -22.99
CA LEU A 99 1.82 -7.22 -23.49
C LEU A 99 2.14 -7.49 -24.99
N PRO A 100 2.12 -6.52 -25.91
CA PRO A 100 2.56 -6.73 -27.29
C PRO A 100 4.04 -7.13 -27.41
N ILE A 101 4.92 -6.54 -26.59
CA ILE A 101 6.35 -6.91 -26.58
C ILE A 101 6.52 -8.39 -26.21
N ILE A 102 5.86 -8.85 -25.15
CA ILE A 102 5.94 -10.24 -24.70
C ILE A 102 5.36 -11.19 -25.76
N HIS A 103 4.28 -10.80 -26.43
CA HIS A 103 3.68 -11.61 -27.49
C HIS A 103 4.68 -11.91 -28.64
N HIS A 104 5.57 -10.97 -28.95
CA HIS A 104 6.58 -11.13 -30.00
C HIS A 104 7.85 -11.87 -29.55
N ILE A 105 8.00 -12.17 -28.26
CA ILE A 105 9.11 -12.99 -27.77
C ILE A 105 8.80 -14.46 -28.08
N PRO A 106 9.75 -15.22 -28.67
CA PRO A 106 9.52 -16.62 -28.98
C PRO A 106 9.38 -17.46 -27.71
N GLY A 107 8.39 -18.34 -27.68
CA GLY A 107 8.13 -19.24 -26.56
C GLY A 107 7.36 -20.49 -26.93
N HIS A 108 6.86 -21.20 -25.91
CA HIS A 108 6.18 -22.49 -26.07
C HIS A 108 4.66 -22.38 -26.23
N ASP A 109 4.11 -21.16 -26.23
CA ASP A 109 2.67 -20.94 -26.32
C ASP A 109 2.18 -20.96 -27.77
N LEU A 110 0.87 -20.90 -27.97
CA LEU A 110 0.22 -20.92 -29.29
C LEU A 110 0.85 -19.85 -30.22
N ASN A 111 1.16 -20.26 -31.45
CA ASN A 111 1.90 -19.46 -32.47
C ASN A 111 3.39 -19.19 -32.15
N GLY A 112 4.00 -19.97 -31.24
CA GLY A 112 5.41 -19.80 -30.89
C GLY A 112 5.69 -18.54 -30.10
N SER A 113 4.66 -18.00 -29.44
CA SER A 113 4.75 -16.83 -28.56
C SER A 113 5.16 -17.27 -27.15
N PHE A 114 5.73 -16.35 -26.37
CA PHE A 114 5.96 -16.55 -24.94
C PHE A 114 4.67 -16.44 -24.13
N GLU A 115 3.79 -15.52 -24.50
CA GLU A 115 2.48 -15.32 -23.86
C GLU A 115 1.47 -14.82 -24.88
N ASN A 116 0.44 -15.63 -25.17
CA ASN A 116 -0.61 -15.25 -26.09
C ASN A 116 -1.86 -14.74 -25.35
N GLN A 117 -1.95 -13.41 -25.20
CA GLN A 117 -3.06 -12.82 -24.44
C GLN A 117 -4.42 -12.99 -25.11
N LEU A 118 -4.48 -13.07 -26.44
CA LEU A 118 -5.75 -13.26 -27.13
C LEU A 118 -6.32 -14.64 -26.84
N ASP A 119 -5.45 -15.65 -26.76
CA ASP A 119 -5.83 -17.00 -26.36
C ASP A 119 -6.24 -17.04 -24.87
N ALA A 120 -5.46 -16.41 -23.99
CA ALA A 120 -5.80 -16.30 -22.56
C ALA A 120 -7.13 -15.58 -22.32
N LEU A 121 -7.41 -14.51 -23.07
CA LEU A 121 -8.67 -13.77 -23.02
C LEU A 121 -9.82 -14.65 -23.50
N TYR A 122 -9.63 -15.38 -24.61
CA TYR A 122 -10.61 -16.31 -25.13
C TYR A 122 -10.94 -17.42 -24.13
N GLN A 123 -9.91 -18.04 -23.54
CA GLN A 123 -10.08 -19.07 -22.51
C GLN A 123 -10.82 -18.53 -21.28
N THR A 124 -10.48 -17.31 -20.84
CA THR A 124 -11.14 -16.66 -19.70
C THR A 124 -12.61 -16.39 -19.97
N PHE A 125 -12.99 -16.00 -21.19
CA PHE A 125 -14.40 -15.76 -21.53
C PHE A 125 -15.23 -17.03 -21.74
N GLN A 126 -14.59 -18.14 -22.12
CA GLN A 126 -15.30 -19.41 -22.33
C GLN A 126 -15.59 -20.16 -21.03
N ASP A 127 -14.69 -20.09 -20.04
CA ASP A 127 -14.87 -20.78 -18.77
C ASP A 127 -15.50 -19.86 -17.70
N PRO A 128 -16.73 -20.13 -17.23
CA PRO A 128 -17.42 -19.27 -16.28
C PRO A 128 -16.76 -19.24 -14.88
N VAL A 129 -16.04 -20.30 -14.50
CA VAL A 129 -15.31 -20.35 -13.22
C VAL A 129 -14.07 -19.46 -13.31
N LEU A 130 -13.33 -19.51 -14.41
CA LEU A 130 -12.20 -18.61 -14.64
C LEU A 130 -12.67 -17.16 -14.74
N LEU A 131 -13.75 -16.89 -15.49
CA LEU A 131 -14.29 -15.53 -15.65
C LEU A 131 -14.69 -14.93 -14.31
N SER A 132 -15.47 -15.68 -13.51
CA SER A 132 -15.92 -15.21 -12.20
C SER A 132 -14.75 -15.01 -11.23
N THR A 133 -13.78 -15.93 -11.21
CA THR A 133 -12.57 -15.80 -10.38
C THR A 133 -11.73 -14.59 -10.79
N THR A 134 -11.57 -14.34 -12.09
CA THR A 134 -10.85 -13.17 -12.62
C THR A 134 -11.55 -11.86 -12.25
N ILE A 135 -12.87 -11.78 -12.39
CA ILE A 135 -13.63 -10.58 -11.99
C ILE A 135 -13.49 -10.33 -10.49
N LEU A 136 -13.63 -11.37 -9.66
CA LEU A 136 -13.45 -11.26 -8.21
C LEU A 136 -12.03 -10.82 -7.84
N LEU A 137 -11.01 -11.34 -8.54
CA LEU A 137 -9.62 -10.95 -8.35
C LEU A 137 -9.40 -9.47 -8.70
N VAL A 138 -9.91 -9.00 -9.84
CA VAL A 138 -9.78 -7.59 -10.26
C VAL A 138 -10.45 -6.66 -9.24
N LEU A 139 -11.67 -6.99 -8.79
CA LEU A 139 -12.35 -6.22 -7.74
C LEU A 139 -11.57 -6.25 -6.42
N SER A 140 -11.03 -7.40 -6.03
CA SER A 140 -10.22 -7.55 -4.82
C SER A 140 -8.97 -6.66 -4.87
N ILE A 141 -8.23 -6.66 -5.99
CA ILE A 141 -7.05 -5.82 -6.18
C ILE A 141 -7.42 -4.34 -6.17
N ALA A 142 -8.53 -3.95 -6.79
CA ALA A 142 -9.00 -2.56 -6.80
C ALA A 142 -9.32 -2.06 -5.38
N PHE A 143 -10.06 -2.84 -4.59
CA PHE A 143 -10.33 -2.51 -3.20
C PHE A 143 -9.06 -2.51 -2.36
N PHE A 144 -8.18 -3.49 -2.56
CA PHE A 144 -6.90 -3.57 -1.86
C PHE A 144 -6.05 -2.31 -2.07
N ASN A 145 -5.91 -1.85 -3.31
CA ASN A 145 -5.16 -0.63 -3.64
C ASN A 145 -5.84 0.62 -3.08
N TYR A 146 -7.17 0.72 -3.18
CA TYR A 146 -7.91 1.85 -2.61
C TYR A 146 -7.75 1.94 -1.08
N PHE A 147 -8.01 0.85 -0.36
CA PHE A 147 -7.88 0.83 1.10
C PHE A 147 -6.42 1.01 1.53
N GLY A 148 -5.45 0.45 0.79
CA GLY A 148 -4.02 0.66 1.04
C GLY A 148 -3.62 2.14 0.98
N LEU A 149 -4.11 2.86 -0.03
CA LEU A 149 -3.89 4.31 -0.16
C LEU A 149 -4.70 5.12 0.85
N ALA A 150 -5.94 4.74 1.15
CA ALA A 150 -6.77 5.39 2.15
C ALA A 150 -6.13 5.28 3.56
N VAL A 151 -5.57 4.12 3.91
CA VAL A 151 -4.82 3.94 5.16
C VAL A 151 -3.57 4.83 5.18
N THR A 152 -2.83 4.97 4.07
CA THR A 152 -1.69 5.92 4.01
C THR A 152 -2.12 7.38 4.17
N GLY A 153 -3.30 7.73 3.67
CA GLY A 153 -3.86 9.08 3.77
C GLY A 153 -4.38 9.42 5.18
N CYS A 154 -4.98 8.45 5.87
CA CYS A 154 -5.62 8.66 7.17
C CYS A 154 -4.75 8.25 8.36
N LEU A 155 -3.87 7.28 8.19
CA LEU A 155 -3.03 6.70 9.24
C LEU A 155 -1.54 6.83 8.88
N SER A 156 -0.70 6.70 9.89
CA SER A 156 0.75 6.74 9.71
C SER A 156 1.27 5.56 8.88
N ALA A 157 2.39 5.73 8.18
CA ALA A 157 3.11 4.69 7.44
C ALA A 157 3.35 3.41 8.27
N VAL A 158 3.44 3.57 9.59
CA VAL A 158 3.46 2.51 10.60
C VAL A 158 2.35 1.47 10.40
N HIS A 159 1.10 1.91 10.25
CA HIS A 159 -0.04 1.00 10.16
C HIS A 159 -0.04 0.23 8.85
N ARG A 160 0.43 0.86 7.76
CA ARG A 160 0.58 0.18 6.46
C ARG A 160 1.61 -0.96 6.55
N THR A 161 2.75 -0.73 7.19
CA THR A 161 3.76 -1.80 7.40
C THR A 161 3.23 -2.94 8.27
N LEU A 162 2.40 -2.64 9.28
CA LEU A 162 1.75 -3.67 10.10
C LEU A 162 0.71 -4.46 9.29
N LEU A 163 -0.10 -3.79 8.45
CA LEU A 163 -1.05 -4.46 7.58
C LEU A 163 -0.38 -5.36 6.55
N ASP A 164 0.80 -4.98 6.03
CA ASP A 164 1.60 -5.82 5.15
C ASP A 164 2.11 -7.08 5.87
N ALA A 165 2.62 -6.93 7.10
CA ALA A 165 3.03 -8.07 7.93
C ALA A 165 1.86 -9.03 8.22
N LEU A 166 0.72 -8.50 8.64
CA LEU A 166 -0.48 -9.30 8.95
C LEU A 166 -1.04 -10.00 7.71
N ARG A 167 -0.93 -9.41 6.53
CA ARG A 167 -1.39 -10.04 5.27
C ARG A 167 -0.67 -11.36 5.03
N ALA A 168 0.67 -11.38 5.16
CA ALA A 168 1.45 -12.60 4.93
C ALA A 168 1.03 -13.72 5.91
N VAL A 169 0.88 -13.37 7.19
CA VAL A 169 0.39 -14.29 8.23
C VAL A 169 -1.02 -14.81 7.90
N PHE A 170 -1.92 -13.91 7.48
CA PHE A 170 -3.29 -14.25 7.14
C PHE A 170 -3.37 -15.21 5.94
N VAL A 171 -2.56 -14.98 4.91
CA VAL A 171 -2.47 -15.86 3.73
C VAL A 171 -1.97 -17.24 4.14
N TRP A 172 -0.94 -17.33 4.98
CA TRP A 172 -0.43 -18.62 5.48
C TRP A 172 -1.46 -19.37 6.33
N CYS A 173 -2.10 -18.68 7.30
CA CYS A 173 -3.19 -19.28 8.09
C CYS A 173 -4.35 -19.75 7.21
N SER A 174 -4.70 -18.98 6.17
CA SER A 174 -5.75 -19.36 5.22
C SER A 174 -5.35 -20.58 4.39
N SER A 175 -4.07 -20.69 3.99
CA SER A 175 -3.54 -21.87 3.30
C SER A 175 -3.71 -23.14 4.14
N LEU A 176 -3.32 -23.10 5.41
CA LEU A 176 -3.52 -24.20 6.35
C LEU A 176 -5.01 -24.53 6.55
N PHE A 177 -5.83 -23.49 6.74
CA PHE A 177 -7.28 -23.66 6.93
C PHE A 177 -7.91 -24.35 5.72
N LEU A 178 -7.58 -23.94 4.50
CA LEU A 178 -8.11 -24.55 3.28
C LEU A 178 -7.71 -26.04 3.17
N PHE A 179 -6.48 -26.39 3.54
CA PHE A 179 -5.99 -27.76 3.48
C PHE A 179 -6.74 -28.70 4.43
N TYR A 180 -7.00 -28.26 5.67
CA TYR A 180 -7.64 -29.08 6.70
C TYR A 180 -9.18 -28.99 6.73
N ALA A 181 -9.76 -27.83 6.43
CA ALA A 181 -11.20 -27.60 6.58
C ALA A 181 -11.99 -27.76 5.27
N VAL A 182 -11.39 -27.47 4.12
CA VAL A 182 -12.10 -27.48 2.82
C VAL A 182 -11.72 -28.71 2.02
N SER A 183 -10.46 -28.85 1.64
CA SER A 183 -9.97 -30.04 0.95
C SER A 183 -8.45 -30.08 0.91
N HIS A 184 -7.86 -31.28 0.99
CA HIS A 184 -6.42 -31.52 0.81
C HIS A 184 -5.87 -31.17 -0.59
N ARG A 185 -6.71 -30.64 -1.49
CA ARG A 185 -6.31 -30.15 -2.82
C ARG A 185 -5.82 -28.70 -2.79
N PHE A 186 -6.24 -27.90 -1.80
CA PHE A 186 -5.90 -26.48 -1.71
C PHE A 186 -5.09 -26.20 -0.45
N GLY A 187 -4.07 -25.35 -0.55
CA GLY A 187 -3.19 -25.00 0.56
C GLY A 187 -2.07 -26.01 0.81
N GLU A 188 -1.32 -25.80 1.89
CA GLU A 188 -0.19 -26.65 2.28
C GLU A 188 -0.46 -27.40 3.61
N PRO A 189 -0.01 -28.66 3.75
CA PRO A 189 -0.06 -29.36 5.03
C PRO A 189 0.87 -28.71 6.06
N PHE A 190 0.49 -28.78 7.33
CA PHE A 190 1.37 -28.38 8.42
C PHE A 190 2.47 -29.43 8.63
N ASP A 191 3.71 -29.06 8.32
CA ASP A 191 4.90 -29.85 8.67
C ASP A 191 5.32 -29.51 10.11
N PRO A 192 5.36 -30.46 11.05
CA PRO A 192 5.75 -30.18 12.43
C PRO A 192 7.18 -29.65 12.60
N ALA A 193 8.11 -29.98 11.71
CA ALA A 193 9.51 -29.54 11.82
C ALA A 193 9.69 -28.13 11.22
N TRP A 194 9.19 -27.91 10.01
CA TRP A 194 9.37 -26.63 9.29
C TRP A 194 8.29 -25.61 9.61
N GLY A 195 7.07 -26.04 9.94
CA GLY A 195 5.97 -25.16 10.33
C GLY A 195 6.20 -24.43 11.66
N LEU A 196 6.92 -25.04 12.61
CA LEU A 196 7.32 -24.36 13.84
C LEU A 196 8.30 -23.22 13.57
N ILE A 197 9.22 -23.42 12.61
CA ILE A 197 10.16 -22.41 12.14
C ILE A 197 9.37 -21.29 11.43
N GLU A 198 8.38 -21.61 10.58
CA GLU A 198 7.52 -20.59 9.96
C GLU A 198 6.75 -19.76 10.99
N ILE A 199 6.16 -20.39 12.02
CA ILE A 199 5.47 -19.68 13.11
C ILE A 199 6.43 -18.73 13.83
N ASP A 200 7.62 -19.21 14.21
CA ASP A 200 8.63 -18.38 14.87
C ASP A 200 9.04 -17.20 13.98
N GLY A 201 9.23 -17.44 12.69
CA GLY A 201 9.55 -16.40 11.70
C GLY A 201 8.46 -15.34 11.56
N PHE A 202 7.18 -15.75 11.52
CA PHE A 202 6.05 -14.82 11.52
C PHE A 202 5.95 -14.03 12.84
N CYS A 203 6.17 -14.69 13.98
CA CYS A 203 6.23 -14.02 15.28
C CYS A 203 7.33 -12.97 15.31
N MET A 204 8.54 -13.30 14.85
CA MET A 204 9.66 -12.35 14.74
C MET A 204 9.35 -11.19 13.78
N LEU A 205 8.68 -11.46 12.65
CA LEU A 205 8.28 -10.44 11.68
C LEU A 205 7.29 -9.43 12.30
N VAL A 206 6.28 -9.92 13.02
CA VAL A 206 5.31 -9.07 13.74
C VAL A 206 6.01 -8.31 14.86
N MET A 207 6.83 -8.98 15.68
CA MET A 207 7.57 -8.36 16.79
C MET A 207 8.54 -7.27 16.31
N GLY A 208 9.32 -7.54 15.26
CA GLY A 208 10.22 -6.55 14.65
C GLY A 208 9.47 -5.33 14.14
N THR A 209 8.31 -5.56 13.52
CA THR A 209 7.41 -4.48 13.07
C THR A 209 6.90 -3.67 14.26
N LEU A 210 6.48 -4.29 15.37
CA LEU A 210 6.01 -3.59 16.56
C LEU A 210 7.13 -2.79 17.27
N ILE A 211 8.36 -3.31 17.30
CA ILE A 211 9.55 -2.64 17.85
C ILE A 211 9.90 -1.42 17.01
N PHE A 212 9.94 -1.57 15.67
CA PHE A 212 10.19 -0.47 14.74
C PHE A 212 9.19 0.66 14.92
N ASN A 213 7.93 0.30 15.18
CA ASN A 213 6.81 1.22 15.35
C ASN A 213 6.68 1.80 16.77
N LYS A 214 7.64 1.55 17.68
CA LYS A 214 7.62 1.99 19.09
C LYS A 214 6.41 1.52 19.92
N ILE A 215 5.64 0.55 19.41
CA ILE A 215 4.51 -0.03 20.15
C ILE A 215 5.06 -0.90 21.29
N LEU A 216 6.13 -1.63 21.01
CA LEU A 216 6.89 -2.36 22.03
C LEU A 216 8.16 -1.58 22.39
N ARG A 217 8.29 -1.24 23.68
CA ARG A 217 9.50 -0.62 24.25
C ARG A 217 10.40 -1.71 24.80
N LEU A 218 11.61 -1.79 24.26
CA LEU A 218 12.64 -2.73 24.74
C LEU A 218 13.43 -2.06 25.86
N ASP A 219 12.81 -1.92 27.04
CA ASP A 219 13.41 -1.24 28.19
C ASP A 219 14.64 -2.00 28.76
N TRP A 220 14.76 -3.28 28.40
CA TRP A 220 15.84 -4.19 28.82
C TRP A 220 17.13 -4.11 27.97
N ILE A 221 17.13 -3.38 26.85
CA ILE A 221 18.33 -3.20 26.02
C ILE A 221 18.97 -1.83 26.35
N PRO A 222 20.18 -1.79 26.96
CA PRO A 222 20.79 -0.55 27.46
C PRO A 222 20.96 0.53 26.39
N CYS A 223 21.18 0.14 25.13
CA CYS A 223 21.35 1.07 24.00
C CYS A 223 20.04 1.66 23.47
N CYS A 224 18.88 1.08 23.81
CA CYS A 224 17.57 1.54 23.33
C CYS A 224 16.78 2.35 24.36
N GLY A 225 16.96 2.10 25.66
CA GLY A 225 16.23 2.79 26.75
C GLY A 225 16.33 4.32 26.71
N ASP A 226 17.54 4.87 26.61
CA ASP A 226 17.76 6.32 26.56
C ASP A 226 17.21 6.97 25.27
N SER A 227 17.16 6.20 24.17
CA SER A 227 16.64 6.67 22.88
C SER A 227 15.11 6.80 22.87
N TYR A 228 14.39 6.00 23.68
CA TYR A 228 12.93 6.12 23.80
C TYR A 228 12.50 7.38 24.58
N SER A 229 13.28 7.79 25.59
CA SER A 229 13.00 8.99 26.40
C SER A 229 13.36 10.29 25.67
N SER A 230 14.30 10.22 24.71
CA SER A 230 14.76 11.34 23.90
C SER A 230 13.97 11.53 22.60
N ALA A 231 13.18 10.53 22.21
CA ALA A 231 12.37 10.60 21.00
C ALA A 231 11.08 11.38 21.29
N PRO A 232 10.74 12.43 20.51
CA PRO A 232 9.48 13.12 20.68
C PRO A 232 8.32 12.11 20.59
N ALA A 233 7.35 12.24 21.50
CA ALA A 233 6.05 11.60 21.36
C ALA A 233 5.54 11.94 19.96
N ILE A 234 5.09 10.92 19.23
CA ILE A 234 4.69 10.97 17.82
C ILE A 234 4.07 12.35 17.53
N PRO A 235 4.78 13.29 16.89
CA PRO A 235 4.09 14.38 16.23
C PRO A 235 3.20 13.67 15.23
N ASP A 236 1.94 14.11 15.11
CA ASP A 236 1.15 13.80 13.91
C ASP A 236 2.10 13.82 12.71
N GLU A 237 1.99 12.80 11.87
CA GLU A 237 2.86 12.61 10.72
C GLU A 237 2.56 13.67 9.64
N SER A 238 2.44 14.94 10.04
CA SER A 238 2.55 16.11 9.21
C SER A 238 4.00 16.22 8.77
N VAL A 239 4.19 15.83 7.53
CA VAL A 239 5.37 16.06 6.71
C VAL A 239 5.64 17.57 6.68
N GLU A 240 6.41 18.11 7.62
CA GLU A 240 7.06 19.42 7.45
C GLU A 240 8.27 19.23 6.54
N VAL A 241 8.04 19.40 5.24
CA VAL A 241 9.10 19.59 4.23
C VAL A 241 9.42 21.09 4.21
N PRO A 242 10.71 21.50 4.15
CA PRO A 242 11.07 22.90 4.04
C PRO A 242 10.32 23.53 2.86
N GLY A 243 9.60 24.61 3.13
CA GLY A 243 8.89 25.35 2.10
C GLY A 243 9.87 25.85 1.06
N ASP A 244 9.76 25.35 -0.17
CA ASP A 244 10.22 26.10 -1.32
C ASP A 244 9.34 27.34 -1.39
N SER A 245 9.94 28.49 -1.10
CA SER A 245 9.35 29.80 -1.31
C SER A 245 9.16 30.02 -2.81
N VAL A 246 8.08 29.47 -3.36
CA VAL A 246 7.49 29.97 -4.59
C VAL A 246 6.51 31.03 -4.14
N THR A 247 6.91 32.28 -4.34
CA THR A 247 6.01 33.42 -4.34
C THR A 247 4.92 33.16 -5.38
N ASP A 248 3.73 32.80 -4.94
CA ASP A 248 2.56 32.82 -5.80
C ASP A 248 1.59 33.88 -5.28
N ASP A 249 1.19 34.72 -6.22
CA ASP A 249 0.52 35.98 -6.02
C ASP A 249 -0.89 35.78 -5.47
N SER A 250 -1.25 36.66 -4.56
CA SER A 250 -2.50 36.66 -3.82
C SER A 250 -3.64 37.26 -4.64
N SER A 251 -4.55 36.44 -5.13
CA SER A 251 -5.98 36.72 -5.29
C SER A 251 -6.64 35.40 -5.67
N GLU A 252 -7.56 34.80 -4.92
CA GLU A 252 -8.91 35.31 -4.71
C GLU A 252 -9.60 34.39 -3.68
N LYS A 253 -10.03 34.94 -2.55
CA LYS A 253 -10.97 34.28 -1.63
C LYS A 253 -12.31 34.99 -1.75
N LYS A 254 -13.36 34.29 -2.18
CA LYS A 254 -14.69 34.48 -1.58
C LYS A 254 -15.56 33.22 -1.70
N PRO A 255 -16.16 32.75 -0.59
CA PRO A 255 -17.06 31.59 -0.60
C PRO A 255 -18.46 32.00 -1.05
N LEU A 256 -18.99 31.29 -2.04
CA LEU A 256 -20.38 31.34 -2.51
C LEU A 256 -21.24 30.45 -1.61
N LEU A 257 -21.92 31.04 -0.62
CA LEU A 257 -23.08 30.41 0.00
C LEU A 257 -24.21 31.42 0.16
N ALA A 258 -25.38 30.96 -0.27
CA ALA A 258 -26.70 31.26 0.28
C ALA A 258 -27.25 32.69 0.11
N GLY A 259 -28.30 32.78 -0.69
CA GLY A 259 -29.30 33.84 -0.58
C GLY A 259 -29.90 34.26 -1.91
N ASP A 260 -30.63 33.37 -2.57
CA ASP A 260 -31.52 33.79 -3.66
C ASP A 260 -32.86 33.06 -3.54
N ALA A 261 -33.83 33.74 -2.92
CA ALA A 261 -35.26 33.52 -3.13
C ALA A 261 -36.09 34.64 -2.46
N ALA A 262 -36.94 35.25 -3.28
CA ALA A 262 -38.07 36.15 -3.00
C ALA A 262 -37.73 37.62 -2.71
N ALA A 263 -37.83 38.56 -3.66
CA ALA A 263 -38.99 39.08 -4.42
C ALA A 263 -39.63 40.35 -3.82
N HIS A 264 -39.98 41.27 -4.73
CA HIS A 264 -40.88 42.44 -4.64
C HIS A 264 -40.33 43.85 -4.34
N SER A 265 -40.04 44.55 -5.45
CA SER A 265 -40.55 45.86 -5.88
C SER A 265 -40.89 46.96 -4.86
N GLY A 266 -40.17 48.09 -4.99
CA GLY A 266 -40.79 49.36 -5.41
C GLY A 266 -41.32 50.33 -4.33
N THR A 267 -40.64 51.48 -4.23
CA THR A 267 -41.20 52.85 -4.03
C THR A 267 -42.17 53.12 -2.86
N PHE A 268 -41.75 53.95 -1.91
CA PHE A 268 -42.46 55.22 -1.64
C PHE A 268 -41.58 56.22 -0.86
N GLY A 269 -41.65 57.48 -1.27
CA GLY A 269 -40.93 58.60 -0.67
C GLY A 269 -41.67 59.27 0.49
N SER A 270 -40.92 60.15 1.14
CA SER A 270 -41.30 61.10 2.18
C SER A 270 -42.60 61.87 1.91
N VAL A 271 -43.51 61.91 2.89
CA VAL A 271 -44.46 63.01 3.12
C VAL A 271 -44.68 63.19 4.63
N ASN A 272 -44.15 64.32 5.12
CA ASN A 272 -44.66 65.30 6.08
C ASN A 272 -45.55 64.94 7.29
N ASP A 273 -45.13 65.50 8.44
CA ASP A 273 -45.88 66.06 9.57
C ASP A 273 -47.09 65.33 10.16
N GLN A 274 -47.02 65.04 11.46
CA GLN A 274 -47.88 65.60 12.52
C GLN A 274 -47.88 64.68 13.79
N VAL A 275 -47.53 65.30 14.93
CA VAL A 275 -48.31 65.29 16.19
C VAL A 275 -48.21 64.09 17.16
N THR A 276 -47.89 64.47 18.42
CA THR A 276 -48.19 63.83 19.73
C THR A 276 -47.58 62.46 20.04
N SER A 277 -46.63 62.35 20.97
CA SER A 277 -46.75 62.39 22.45
C SER A 277 -47.28 61.08 23.09
N ILE A 278 -46.33 60.36 23.72
CA ILE A 278 -46.36 59.70 25.04
C ILE A 278 -47.28 58.47 25.26
N GLN A 279 -46.68 57.51 25.99
CA GLN A 279 -47.22 56.40 26.80
C GLN A 279 -47.37 55.08 26.03
N ALA A 280 -46.86 53.93 26.48
CA ALA A 280 -46.23 53.52 27.75
C ALA A 280 -45.32 52.32 27.46
#